data_AF-A0A8H4LW32-F1
#
_entry.id   AF-A0A8H4LW32-F1
#
_cell.length_a   1.000
_cell.length_b   1.000
_cell.length_c   1.000
_cell.angle_alpha   90.00
_cell.angle_beta   90.00
_cell.angle_gamma   90.00
#
_symmetry.space_group_name_H-M   'P 1'
#
loop_
_entity.id
_entity.type
_entity.pdbx_description
1 polymer ?
#
loop_
_entity_poly.entity_id
_entity_poly.type
_entity_poly.pdbx_seq_one_letter_code
_entity_poly.pdbx_strand_id
1 'polypeptide(L)'
;MKAFGLRANPLWESSGFWVASGKIHRLSPTQVLDALTPARQSLESLTLRLSRLRIPASDLQAYWQPLLSQFSALTTLVLDEQAFCRHWLPLKKSGRKQDEATCITTFLPQTVSLLGIRLHHHFHAYSDIVHLGDQVVAGHFKSLRRVETEYLYDGREDKADEVAGEVEAYRTGLRRAFEGSGVLVSADAVWRD
;
A
#
# COMPACT_ATOMS: atom_id res chain seq x y z
N MET A 1 -23.64 -2.95 12.03
CA MET A 1 -22.48 -2.39 11.28
C MET A 1 -22.60 -2.84 9.82
N LYS A 2 -22.64 -1.91 8.86
CA LYS A 2 -22.68 -2.22 7.42
C LYS A 2 -21.28 -2.04 6.85
N ALA A 3 -20.61 -3.13 6.52
CA ALA A 3 -19.36 -3.09 5.77
C ALA A 3 -19.67 -2.67 4.32
N PHE A 4 -19.15 -1.53 3.87
CA PHE A 4 -19.18 -1.15 2.46
C PHE A 4 -17.98 -1.79 1.77
N GLY A 5 -18.18 -3.01 1.26
CA GLY A 5 -17.26 -3.66 0.35
C GLY A 5 -17.68 -3.38 -1.09
N LEU A 6 -16.99 -2.49 -1.80
CA LEU A 6 -17.08 -2.41 -3.26
C LEU A 6 -16.36 -3.65 -3.84
N ARG A 7 -17.09 -4.75 -4.04
CA ARG A 7 -16.60 -5.88 -4.84
C ARG A 7 -16.94 -5.62 -6.31
N ALA A 8 -15.93 -5.23 -7.09
CA ALA A 8 -16.01 -5.33 -8.54
C ALA A 8 -15.82 -6.81 -8.93
N ASN A 9 -16.81 -7.39 -9.59
CA ASN A 9 -16.81 -8.78 -10.04
C ASN A 9 -16.01 -8.89 -11.36
N PRO A 10 -14.98 -9.73 -11.50
CA PRO A 10 -14.28 -9.89 -12.77
C PRO A 10 -14.92 -11.04 -13.56
N LEU A 11 -15.74 -10.69 -14.55
CA LEU A 11 -15.99 -11.56 -15.70
C LEU A 11 -15.29 -10.90 -16.90
N TRP A 12 -14.05 -11.30 -17.16
CA TRP A 12 -13.39 -10.99 -18.43
C TRP A 12 -12.32 -12.04 -18.73
N GLU A 13 -12.74 -13.17 -19.29
CA GLU A 13 -11.85 -13.97 -20.12
C GLU A 13 -11.81 -13.36 -21.52
N SER A 14 -10.59 -13.07 -21.98
CA SER A 14 -10.19 -13.07 -23.39
C SER A 14 -11.11 -12.36 -24.39
N SER A 15 -11.15 -11.03 -24.35
CA SER A 15 -11.27 -10.20 -25.55
C SER A 15 -10.98 -8.75 -25.17
N GLY A 16 -10.11 -8.08 -25.93
CA GLY A 16 -9.72 -6.71 -25.68
C GLY A 16 -10.92 -5.77 -25.72
N PHE A 17 -11.46 -5.45 -24.54
CA PHE A 17 -12.50 -4.46 -24.39
C PHE A 17 -11.87 -3.07 -24.36
N TRP A 18 -11.51 -2.57 -25.54
CA TRP A 18 -11.33 -1.14 -25.75
C TRP A 18 -12.69 -0.49 -25.61
N VAL A 19 -12.96 0.18 -24.49
CA VAL A 19 -14.11 1.09 -24.42
C VAL A 19 -13.85 2.19 -25.46
N ALA A 20 -14.66 2.20 -26.51
CA ALA A 20 -14.56 3.05 -27.70
C ALA A 20 -14.68 4.57 -27.45
N SER A 21 -14.54 5.04 -26.21
CA SER A 21 -14.54 6.45 -25.84
C SER A 21 -13.18 6.98 -25.35
N GLY A 22 -12.13 6.15 -25.29
CA GLY A 22 -10.74 6.60 -25.09
C GLY A 22 -10.44 7.35 -23.78
N LYS A 23 -11.42 7.49 -22.87
CA LYS A 23 -11.23 8.14 -21.57
C LYS A 23 -10.90 7.08 -20.54
N ILE A 24 -9.61 6.84 -20.33
CA ILE A 24 -9.12 6.16 -19.13
C ILE A 24 -9.67 6.95 -17.93
N HIS A 25 -10.58 6.35 -17.17
CA HIS A 25 -11.10 6.95 -15.94
C HIS A 25 -9.92 7.09 -14.98
N ARG A 26 -9.48 8.33 -14.79
CA ARG A 26 -8.44 8.69 -13.82
C ARG A 26 -9.11 8.71 -12.46
N LEU A 27 -8.97 7.62 -11.71
CA LEU A 27 -9.28 7.62 -10.30
C LEU A 27 -7.95 7.81 -9.56
N SER A 28 -7.73 8.99 -8.99
CA SER A 28 -6.57 9.21 -8.13
C SER A 28 -6.88 8.70 -6.71
N PRO A 29 -5.86 8.22 -5.97
CA PRO A 29 -6.07 7.88 -4.57
C PRO A 29 -6.59 9.06 -3.74
N THR A 30 -6.13 10.28 -4.05
CA THR A 30 -6.57 11.50 -3.34
C THR A 30 -8.04 11.83 -3.58
N GLN A 31 -8.56 11.65 -4.79
CA GLN A 31 -9.98 11.83 -5.07
C GLN A 31 -10.85 10.86 -4.26
N VAL A 32 -10.37 9.64 -4.04
CA VAL A 32 -11.08 8.68 -3.18
C VAL A 32 -11.09 9.16 -1.73
N LEU A 33 -9.95 9.62 -1.21
CA LEU A 33 -9.87 10.17 0.14
C LEU A 33 -10.76 11.42 0.32
N ASP A 34 -10.74 12.34 -0.65
CA ASP A 34 -11.58 13.53 -0.64
C ASP A 34 -13.07 13.16 -0.60
N ALA A 35 -13.49 12.17 -1.41
CA ALA A 35 -14.86 11.68 -1.42
C ALA A 35 -15.28 11.02 -0.09
N LEU A 36 -14.32 10.53 0.71
CA LEU A 36 -14.56 9.94 2.03
C LEU A 36 -14.57 10.97 3.17
N THR A 37 -14.26 12.24 2.90
CA THR A 37 -14.26 13.33 3.90
C THR A 37 -15.52 13.41 4.77
N PRO A 38 -16.75 13.19 4.26
CA PRO A 38 -17.95 13.18 5.11
C PRO A 38 -17.91 12.12 6.24
N ALA A 39 -17.14 11.04 6.08
CA ALA A 39 -16.97 9.98 7.05
C ALA A 39 -15.70 10.13 7.92
N ARG A 40 -15.01 11.27 7.88
CA ARG A 40 -13.71 11.46 8.55
C ARG A 40 -13.71 11.17 10.06
N GLN A 41 -14.84 11.35 10.74
CA GLN A 41 -14.94 11.07 12.18
C GLN A 41 -15.37 9.63 12.52
N SER A 42 -15.82 8.85 11.54
CA SER A 42 -16.44 7.53 11.75
C SER A 42 -15.83 6.40 10.91
N LEU A 43 -14.97 6.71 9.93
CA LEU A 43 -14.30 5.71 9.11
C LEU A 43 -13.19 5.04 9.92
N GLU A 44 -13.45 3.81 10.37
CA GLU A 44 -12.49 3.02 11.16
C GLU A 44 -11.53 2.20 10.30
N SER A 45 -11.96 1.79 9.10
CA SER A 45 -11.21 0.93 8.21
C SER A 45 -11.28 1.42 6.77
N LEU A 46 -10.11 1.52 6.14
CA LEU A 46 -9.94 1.91 4.75
C LEU A 46 -9.08 0.88 4.03
N THR A 47 -9.61 0.30 2.95
CA THR A 47 -8.86 -0.57 2.05
C THR A 47 -8.90 0.01 0.64
N LEU A 48 -7.74 0.41 0.10
CA LEU A 48 -7.60 0.92 -1.26
C LEU A 48 -6.75 -0.03 -2.10
N ARG A 49 -7.41 -0.77 -3.00
CA ARG A 49 -6.78 -1.68 -3.95
C ARG A 49 -6.81 -1.05 -5.35
N LEU A 50 -5.71 -0.40 -5.72
CA LEU A 50 -5.58 0.41 -6.93
C LEU A 50 -4.66 -0.22 -7.98
N SER A 51 -4.18 -1.42 -7.74
CA SER A 51 -3.18 -2.15 -8.54
C SER A 51 -3.62 -2.56 -9.96
N ARG A 52 -4.86 -2.26 -10.35
CA ARG A 52 -5.37 -2.38 -11.73
C ARG A 52 -5.59 -1.02 -12.40
N LEU A 53 -5.32 0.07 -11.68
CA LEU A 53 -5.53 1.44 -12.15
C LEU A 53 -4.20 2.06 -12.56
N ARG A 54 -4.24 2.82 -13.66
CA ARG A 54 -3.11 3.64 -14.05
C ARG A 54 -3.14 4.95 -13.26
N ILE A 55 -2.36 5.02 -12.20
CA ILE A 55 -2.24 6.23 -11.37
C ILE A 55 -1.29 7.22 -12.06
N PRO A 56 -1.72 8.46 -12.34
CA PRO A 56 -0.83 9.48 -12.87
C PRO A 56 0.33 9.78 -11.89
N ALA A 57 1.53 9.99 -12.43
CA ALA A 57 2.71 10.31 -11.62
C ALA A 57 2.52 11.57 -10.74
N SER A 58 1.74 12.54 -11.21
CA SER A 58 1.36 13.74 -10.46
C SER A 58 0.61 13.43 -9.18
N ASP A 59 -0.16 12.35 -9.17
CA ASP A 59 -1.07 12.01 -8.09
C ASP A 59 -0.36 11.21 -7.01
N LEU A 60 0.75 10.54 -7.36
CA LEU A 60 1.66 9.88 -6.40
C LEU A 60 2.52 10.88 -5.62
N GLN A 61 2.67 12.10 -6.13
CA GLN A 61 3.32 13.18 -5.39
C GLN A 61 2.38 13.89 -4.41
N ALA A 62 1.08 13.58 -4.45
CA ALA A 62 0.12 14.23 -3.59
C ALA A 62 0.37 13.87 -2.11
N TYR A 63 0.21 14.86 -1.24
CA TYR A 63 0.41 14.70 0.19
C TYR A 63 -0.73 13.85 0.76
N TRP A 64 -0.47 12.56 0.97
CA TRP A 64 -1.40 11.66 1.65
C TRP A 64 -1.59 12.03 3.13
N GLN A 65 -0.55 12.57 3.77
CA GLN A 65 -0.53 12.89 5.19
C GLN A 65 -1.66 13.84 5.61
N PRO A 66 -1.87 15.00 4.95
CA PRO A 66 -2.95 15.92 5.33
C PRO A 66 -4.35 15.34 5.07
N LEU A 67 -4.49 14.39 4.14
CA LEU A 67 -5.77 13.76 3.85
C LEU A 67 -6.09 12.68 4.88
N LEU A 68 -5.16 11.74 5.10
CA LEU A 68 -5.37 10.64 6.05
C LEU A 68 -5.45 11.10 7.50
N SER A 69 -4.75 12.18 7.87
CA SER A 69 -4.80 12.73 9.24
C SER A 69 -6.17 13.31 9.63
N GLN A 70 -7.05 13.57 8.67
CA GLN A 70 -8.43 14.00 8.94
C GLN A 70 -9.30 12.86 9.48
N PHE A 71 -8.91 11.60 9.23
CA PHE A 71 -9.70 10.42 9.60
C PHE A 71 -9.39 9.99 11.04
N SER A 72 -9.97 10.69 12.03
CA SER A 72 -9.64 10.53 13.45
C SER A 72 -9.99 9.16 14.04
N ALA A 73 -10.90 8.41 13.41
CA ALA A 73 -11.29 7.07 13.84
C ALA A 73 -10.54 5.95 13.10
N LEU A 74 -9.69 6.29 12.11
CA LEU A 74 -9.06 5.29 11.25
C LEU A 74 -8.03 4.48 12.04
N THR A 75 -8.32 3.20 12.22
CA THR A 75 -7.46 2.24 12.92
C THR A 75 -6.90 1.18 11.98
N THR A 76 -7.59 0.90 10.87
CA THR A 76 -7.16 -0.08 9.87
C THR A 76 -6.93 0.58 8.52
N LEU A 77 -5.73 0.45 7.98
CA LEU A 77 -5.37 1.00 6.68
C LEU A 77 -4.72 -0.09 5.82
N VAL A 78 -5.31 -0.43 4.68
CA VAL A 78 -4.76 -1.39 3.73
C VAL A 78 -4.59 -0.73 2.37
N LEU A 79 -3.38 -0.71 1.84
CA LEU A 79 -3.04 -0.01 0.58
C LEU A 79 -2.22 -0.92 -0.35
N ASP A 80 -2.42 -0.78 -1.65
CA ASP A 80 -1.43 -1.25 -2.63
C ASP A 80 -0.23 -0.29 -2.63
N GLU A 81 1.00 -0.80 -2.73
CA GLU A 81 2.20 0.06 -2.67
C GLU A 81 2.22 1.14 -3.76
N GLN A 82 1.62 0.85 -4.91
CA GLN A 82 1.47 1.81 -6.02
C GLN A 82 0.70 3.06 -5.62
N ALA A 83 -0.10 3.03 -4.56
CA ALA A 83 -0.90 4.17 -4.13
C ALA A 83 -0.04 5.28 -3.49
N PHE A 84 1.08 4.91 -2.85
CA PHE A 84 1.88 5.84 -2.03
C PHE A 84 3.38 5.83 -2.35
N CYS A 85 3.90 4.76 -2.96
CA CYS A 85 5.33 4.55 -3.09
C CYS A 85 5.90 5.35 -4.26
N ARG A 86 6.78 6.31 -3.94
CA ARG A 86 7.42 7.20 -4.93
C ARG A 86 8.46 6.48 -5.78
N HIS A 87 8.94 5.31 -5.37
CA HIS A 87 9.92 4.51 -6.12
C HIS A 87 9.36 4.02 -7.47
N TRP A 88 8.03 4.02 -7.66
CA TRP A 88 7.37 3.77 -8.95
C TRP A 88 7.53 4.91 -9.96
N LEU A 89 8.01 6.09 -9.54
CA LEU A 89 8.20 7.24 -10.43
C LEU A 89 9.59 7.18 -11.09
N PRO A 90 9.70 7.37 -12.42
CA PRO A 90 11.01 7.42 -13.09
C PRO A 90 11.91 8.53 -12.51
N LEU A 91 13.16 8.17 -12.18
CA LEU A 91 14.22 9.04 -11.64
C LEU A 91 14.33 10.42 -12.31
N LYS A 92 14.19 10.46 -13.64
CA LYS A 92 14.32 11.70 -14.43
C LYS A 92 13.23 12.74 -14.16
N LYS A 93 12.10 12.35 -13.57
CA LYS A 93 10.95 13.25 -13.35
C LYS A 93 10.80 13.73 -11.91
N SER A 94 11.47 13.10 -10.94
CA SER A 94 11.27 13.43 -9.53
C SER A 94 12.14 14.59 -9.07
N GLY A 95 13.32 14.82 -9.66
CA GLY A 95 14.29 15.84 -9.22
C GLY A 95 14.78 15.69 -7.78
N ARG A 96 14.27 14.69 -7.06
CA ARG A 96 14.55 14.35 -5.66
C ARG A 96 15.38 13.07 -5.65
N LYS A 97 16.32 12.97 -4.70
CA LYS A 97 16.99 11.70 -4.40
C LYS A 97 15.89 10.68 -4.09
N GLN A 98 15.83 9.60 -4.87
CA GLN A 98 14.83 8.55 -4.72
C GLN A 98 15.01 7.76 -3.41
N ASP A 99 16.07 8.05 -2.64
CA ASP A 99 16.56 7.22 -1.54
C ASP A 99 15.90 7.49 -0.18
N GLU A 100 14.96 8.43 -0.09
CA GLU A 100 14.25 8.64 1.17
C GLU A 100 13.15 7.58 1.33
N ALA A 101 13.51 6.49 2.01
CA ALA A 101 12.65 5.41 2.50
C ALA A 101 11.63 5.89 3.54
N THR A 102 10.94 7.00 3.27
CA THR A 102 10.08 7.73 4.22
C THR A 102 8.62 7.80 3.75
N CYS A 103 8.26 7.16 2.63
CA CYS A 103 6.93 7.28 2.05
C CYS A 103 5.86 6.91 3.08
N ILE A 104 5.99 5.76 3.74
CA ILE A 104 5.00 5.31 4.74
C ILE A 104 4.99 6.21 5.98
N THR A 105 6.15 6.50 6.55
CA THR A 105 6.27 7.28 7.79
C THR A 105 5.82 8.73 7.61
N THR A 106 5.85 9.24 6.38
CA THR A 106 5.32 10.56 6.08
C THR A 106 3.80 10.62 6.09
N PHE A 107 3.05 9.57 5.73
CA PHE A 107 1.57 9.65 5.67
C PHE A 107 0.81 8.89 6.74
N LEU A 108 1.42 7.88 7.38
CA LEU A 108 0.71 6.97 8.27
C LEU A 108 0.13 7.73 9.49
N PRO A 109 -1.20 7.72 9.71
CA PRO A 109 -1.78 8.37 10.88
C PRO A 109 -1.40 7.66 12.19
N GLN A 110 -1.25 8.43 13.27
CA GLN A 110 -0.90 7.90 14.60
C GLN A 110 -2.01 7.02 15.22
N THR A 111 -3.22 7.04 14.65
CA THR A 111 -4.37 6.25 15.10
C THR A 111 -4.38 4.83 14.53
N VAL A 112 -3.62 4.58 13.46
CA VAL A 112 -3.60 3.28 12.78
C VAL A 112 -2.94 2.24 13.67
N SER A 113 -3.68 1.16 13.96
CA SER A 113 -3.23 -0.01 14.70
C SER A 113 -2.93 -1.20 13.80
N LEU A 114 -3.56 -1.28 12.63
CA LEU A 114 -3.28 -2.28 11.59
C LEU A 114 -2.94 -1.59 10.27
N LEU A 115 -1.74 -1.88 9.76
CA LEU A 115 -1.30 -1.47 8.43
C LEU A 115 -1.14 -2.70 7.52
N GLY A 116 -1.93 -2.77 6.46
CA GLY A 116 -1.79 -3.76 5.38
C GLY A 116 -1.15 -3.12 4.15
N ILE A 117 -0.14 -3.77 3.56
CA ILE A 117 0.53 -3.29 2.35
C ILE A 117 0.58 -4.41 1.32
N ARG A 118 0.02 -4.17 0.14
CA ARG A 118 0.09 -5.12 -0.97
C ARG A 118 1.23 -4.70 -1.89
N LEU A 119 2.27 -5.52 -1.91
CA LEU A 119 3.51 -5.32 -2.65
C LEU A 119 3.37 -5.96 -4.03
N HIS A 120 3.92 -5.33 -5.06
CA HIS A 120 4.08 -5.92 -6.37
C HIS A 120 5.51 -6.47 -6.54
N HIS A 121 5.78 -6.99 -7.74
CA HIS A 121 7.11 -7.40 -8.15
C HIS A 121 8.16 -6.33 -7.81
N HIS A 122 9.34 -6.77 -7.34
CA HIS A 122 10.46 -5.96 -6.85
C HIS A 122 10.31 -5.25 -5.50
N PHE A 123 9.18 -5.38 -4.79
CA PHE A 123 9.04 -4.90 -3.41
C PHE A 123 9.46 -3.43 -3.22
N HIS A 124 8.96 -2.53 -4.06
CA HIS A 124 9.41 -1.14 -4.10
C HIS A 124 9.23 -0.38 -2.77
N ALA A 125 8.24 -0.77 -1.96
CA ALA A 125 8.03 -0.22 -0.62
C ALA A 125 8.80 -0.93 0.50
N TYR A 126 9.63 -1.95 0.22
CA TYR A 126 10.35 -2.70 1.26
C TYR A 126 11.23 -1.80 2.12
N SER A 127 12.01 -0.90 1.52
CA SER A 127 12.85 0.03 2.27
C SER A 127 12.01 0.94 3.17
N ASP A 128 10.85 1.43 2.69
CA ASP A 128 9.92 2.23 3.48
C ASP A 128 9.36 1.44 4.68
N ILE A 129 9.12 0.14 4.52
CA ILE A 129 8.61 -0.74 5.58
C ILE A 129 9.70 -1.01 6.62
N VAL A 130 10.94 -1.25 6.19
CA VAL A 130 12.09 -1.39 7.10
C VAL A 130 12.28 -0.11 7.91
N HIS A 131 12.25 1.05 7.25
CA HIS A 131 12.34 2.34 7.92
C HIS A 131 11.18 2.57 8.89
N LEU A 132 9.95 2.17 8.54
CA LEU A 132 8.83 2.19 9.49
C LEU A 132 9.15 1.37 10.74
N GLY A 133 9.75 0.18 10.60
CA GLY A 133 10.21 -0.64 11.71
C GLY A 133 11.12 0.13 12.67
N ASP A 134 12.16 0.78 12.13
CA ASP A 134 13.08 1.61 12.91
C ASP A 134 12.35 2.72 13.68
N GLN A 135 11.38 3.39 13.03
CA GLN A 135 10.60 4.45 13.67
C GLN A 135 9.70 3.91 14.79
N VAL A 136 9.11 2.73 14.61
CA VAL A 136 8.28 2.09 15.64
C VAL A 136 9.12 1.69 16.85
N VAL A 137 10.30 1.09 16.62
CA VAL A 137 11.26 0.76 17.69
C VAL A 137 11.70 2.02 18.45
N ALA A 138 11.88 3.15 17.75
CA ALA A 138 12.15 4.44 18.35
C ALA A 138 10.95 5.06 19.13
N GLY A 139 9.81 4.36 19.19
CA GLY A 139 8.63 4.78 19.94
C GLY A 139 7.68 5.71 19.18
N HIS A 140 7.88 5.88 17.87
CA HIS A 140 6.89 6.51 16.99
C HIS A 140 5.76 5.51 16.65
N PHE A 141 4.60 6.00 16.22
CA PHE A 141 3.44 5.16 15.86
C PHE A 141 2.97 4.22 17.00
N LYS A 142 2.79 4.79 18.19
CA LYS A 142 2.44 4.05 19.42
C LYS A 142 1.14 3.25 19.36
N SER A 143 0.28 3.51 18.39
CA SER A 143 -0.96 2.74 18.19
C SER A 143 -0.76 1.52 17.30
N LEU A 144 0.31 1.46 16.51
CA LEU A 144 0.57 0.36 15.59
C LEU A 144 0.78 -0.94 16.37
N ARG A 145 0.06 -1.98 16.00
CA ARG A 145 0.09 -3.31 16.62
C ARG A 145 0.35 -4.42 15.62
N ARG A 146 -0.01 -4.19 14.35
CA ARG A 146 0.12 -5.19 13.30
C ARG A 146 0.53 -4.55 11.97
N VAL A 147 1.51 -5.16 11.31
CA VAL A 147 1.88 -4.87 9.92
C VAL A 147 1.73 -6.16 9.12
N GLU A 148 0.92 -6.12 8.08
CA GLU A 148 0.70 -7.24 7.17
C GLU A 148 1.14 -6.84 5.79
N THR A 149 1.92 -7.71 5.13
CA THR A 149 2.29 -7.48 3.74
C THR A 149 1.86 -8.63 2.86
N GLU A 150 1.17 -8.34 1.76
CA GLU A 150 0.80 -9.33 0.75
C GLU A 150 1.66 -9.12 -0.49
N TYR A 151 2.47 -10.10 -0.86
CA TYR A 151 3.19 -10.09 -2.13
C TYR A 151 2.27 -10.56 -3.24
N LEU A 152 2.00 -9.68 -4.20
CA LEU A 152 1.20 -9.94 -5.38
C LEU A 152 2.11 -10.46 -6.49
N TYR A 153 2.09 -11.77 -6.67
CA TYR A 153 2.83 -12.41 -7.73
C TYR A 153 2.00 -12.47 -9.02
N ASP A 154 2.57 -11.95 -10.11
CA ASP A 154 1.99 -11.98 -11.47
C ASP A 154 2.78 -12.89 -12.43
N GLY A 155 3.78 -13.61 -11.93
CA GLY A 155 4.62 -14.47 -12.73
C GLY A 155 4.01 -15.85 -12.97
N ARG A 156 4.67 -16.60 -13.84
CA ARG A 156 4.31 -17.96 -14.20
C ARG A 156 4.64 -18.93 -13.05
N GLU A 157 3.85 -19.99 -12.90
CA GLU A 157 4.06 -21.02 -11.87
C GLU A 157 5.45 -21.67 -11.91
N ASP A 158 6.11 -21.68 -13.07
CA ASP A 158 7.46 -22.26 -13.26
C ASP A 158 8.58 -21.56 -12.45
N LYS A 159 8.27 -20.44 -11.79
CA LYS A 159 9.19 -19.66 -10.95
C LYS A 159 8.80 -19.64 -9.47
N ALA A 160 7.88 -20.50 -9.03
CA ALA A 160 7.39 -20.51 -7.65
C ALA A 160 8.51 -20.64 -6.59
N ASP A 161 9.53 -21.47 -6.84
CA ASP A 161 10.62 -21.71 -5.88
C ASP A 161 11.54 -20.49 -5.71
N GLU A 162 11.84 -19.78 -6.80
CA GLU A 162 12.63 -18.53 -6.78
C GLU A 162 11.93 -17.47 -5.93
N VAL A 163 10.62 -17.31 -6.16
CA VAL A 163 9.76 -16.37 -5.44
C VAL A 163 9.64 -16.74 -3.97
N ALA A 164 9.53 -18.03 -3.65
CA ALA A 164 9.47 -18.48 -2.26
C ALA A 164 10.75 -18.08 -1.50
N GLY A 165 11.92 -18.20 -2.13
CA GLY A 165 13.19 -17.74 -1.57
C GLY A 165 13.23 -16.23 -1.31
N GLU A 166 12.79 -15.43 -2.29
CA GLU A 166 12.70 -13.96 -2.13
C GLU A 166 11.73 -13.55 -1.02
N VAL A 167 10.55 -14.17 -0.97
CA VAL A 167 9.53 -13.90 0.05
C VAL A 167 10.02 -14.27 1.44
N GLU A 168 10.80 -15.36 1.60
CA GLU A 168 11.35 -15.73 2.90
C GLU A 168 12.49 -14.81 3.35
N ALA A 169 13.35 -14.37 2.42
CA ALA A 169 14.34 -13.34 2.71
C ALA A 169 13.67 -12.02 3.15
N TYR A 170 12.60 -11.62 2.44
CA TYR A 170 11.78 -10.47 2.78
C TYR A 170 11.14 -10.62 4.17
N ARG A 171 10.54 -11.77 4.48
CA ARG A 171 9.96 -12.08 5.81
C ARG A 171 10.98 -11.92 6.92
N THR A 172 12.17 -12.46 6.71
CA THR A 172 13.27 -12.38 7.68
C THR A 172 13.68 -10.93 7.93
N GLY A 173 13.82 -10.14 6.86
CA GLY A 173 14.11 -8.71 6.95
C GLY A 173 13.02 -7.93 7.69
N LEU A 174 11.75 -8.19 7.39
CA LEU A 174 10.61 -7.54 8.04
C LEU A 174 10.58 -7.84 9.55
N ARG A 175 10.77 -9.11 9.94
CA ARG A 175 10.83 -9.48 11.37
C ARG A 175 11.94 -8.75 12.10
N ARG A 176 13.12 -8.67 11.49
CA ARG A 176 14.26 -7.95 12.06
C ARG A 176 13.98 -6.46 12.25
N ALA A 177 13.35 -5.81 11.27
CA ALA A 177 13.06 -4.37 11.33
C ALA A 177 12.10 -3.99 12.48
N PHE A 178 11.23 -4.91 12.90
CA PHE A 178 10.27 -4.69 13.98
C PHE A 178 10.66 -5.39 15.29
N GLU A 179 11.85 -5.97 15.37
CA GLU A 179 12.32 -6.67 16.57
C GLU A 179 12.33 -5.73 17.79
N GLY A 180 11.77 -6.18 18.91
CA GLY A 180 11.66 -5.37 20.14
C GLY A 180 10.54 -4.32 20.15
N SER A 181 9.81 -4.13 19.04
CA SER A 181 8.71 -3.15 18.98
C SER A 181 7.40 -3.62 19.63
N GLY A 182 7.20 -4.94 19.77
CA GLY A 182 5.92 -5.54 20.15
C GLY A 182 4.86 -5.54 19.04
N VAL A 183 5.18 -5.07 17.84
CA VAL A 183 4.30 -5.14 16.67
C VAL A 183 4.38 -6.53 16.04
N LEU A 184 3.21 -7.11 15.74
CA LEU A 184 3.10 -8.36 15.01
C LEU A 184 3.31 -8.09 13.52
N VAL A 185 4.21 -8.85 12.89
CA VAL A 185 4.48 -8.74 11.46
C VAL A 185 4.17 -10.06 10.76
N SER A 186 3.43 -9.99 9.66
CA SER A 186 3.20 -11.12 8.76
C SER A 186 3.45 -10.71 7.32
N ALA A 187 3.92 -11.67 6.53
CA ALA A 187 4.07 -11.49 5.10
C ALA A 187 3.64 -12.75 4.37
N ASP A 188 2.71 -12.61 3.44
CA ASP A 188 2.10 -13.71 2.71
C ASP A 188 2.26 -13.50 1.22
N ALA A 189 2.48 -14.59 0.48
CA ALA A 189 2.45 -14.57 -0.98
C ALA A 189 1.03 -14.90 -1.45
N VAL A 190 0.49 -14.08 -2.34
CA VAL A 190 -0.84 -14.25 -2.92
C VAL A 190 -0.71 -14.31 -4.43
N TRP A 191 -1.11 -15.43 -5.01
CA TRP A 191 -1.20 -15.61 -6.45
C TRP A 191 -2.32 -14.72 -7.00
N ARG A 192 -2.03 -13.97 -8.06
CA ARG A 192 -3.07 -13.22 -8.76
C ARG A 192 -3.82 -14.17 -9.70
N ASP A 193 -5.12 -14.33 -9.43
CA ASP A 193 -6.09 -14.83 -10.41
C ASP A 193 -6.26 -13.86 -11.59
#